data_AF-A0A5J4WZX6-F1
#
_entry.id   AF-A0A5J4WZX6-F1
#
_cell.length_a   1.000
_cell.length_b   1.000
_cell.length_c   1.000
_cell.angle_alpha   90.00
_cell.angle_beta   90.00
_cell.angle_gamma   90.00
#
_symmetry.space_group_name_H-M   'P 1'
#
loop_
_entity.id
_entity.type
_entity.pdbx_description
1 polymer ?
#
loop_
_entity_poly.entity_id
_entity_poly.type
_entity_poly.pdbx_seq_one_letter_code
_entity_poly.pdbx_strand_id
1 'polypeptide(L)'
;MKKLSQIALQLFDVETEEDAIKAIKRVSKFKNNEAIAEVVYDEITYKLHYFNKLTQQEQLSQYVDKVYDSYKGLPFKDQIDFGVLLQEKLDGNNYKYSARIPSLDNAFKHKQSTISDKKSQEQFKVDMFKQLREMMERSYEDTKNLIVGIFNVMFATYKLIDTGARMPYLDKHVKQHSVHYIDSDYKICFFIALSYKIRSEIDSKVNNNSVITFAKQLFAYYYRIKGKYQLFEYIYNNAAKKNQSLNKYLQDYQGFNISTEMTKSTDTFNLVVNIYIYHEELEGKTGQYRLFNSYGELNNESMTLDLLLISDGTEQHVMNVSNVEKLT
;
A
#
# COMPACT_ATOMS: atom_id res chain seq x y z
N MET A 1 -8.04 -12.77 27.34
CA MET A 1 -8.83 -11.55 27.09
C MET A 1 -8.02 -10.59 26.23
N LYS A 2 -8.52 -10.22 25.03
CA LYS A 2 -7.83 -9.31 24.08
C LYS A 2 -7.63 -7.94 24.75
N LYS A 3 -6.50 -7.26 24.52
CA LYS A 3 -6.19 -5.95 25.14
C LYS A 3 -7.25 -4.87 24.87
N LEU A 4 -7.95 -4.95 23.73
CA LEU A 4 -9.10 -4.11 23.40
C LEU A 4 -10.25 -4.24 24.41
N SER A 5 -10.47 -5.44 24.96
CA SER A 5 -11.49 -5.65 25.99
C SER A 5 -11.12 -4.94 27.30
N GLN A 6 -9.83 -4.77 27.62
CA GLN A 6 -9.39 -4.05 28.82
C GLN A 6 -9.57 -2.53 28.71
N ILE A 7 -9.38 -1.94 27.52
CA ILE A 7 -9.62 -0.51 27.27
C ILE A 7 -11.13 -0.23 27.29
N ALA A 8 -11.93 -1.05 26.62
CA ALA A 8 -13.38 -0.94 26.63
C ALA A 8 -13.94 -1.01 28.07
N LEU A 9 -13.57 -2.03 28.85
CA LEU A 9 -14.07 -2.24 30.21
C LEU A 9 -13.82 -1.06 31.17
N GLN A 10 -12.76 -0.26 30.98
CA GLN A 10 -12.47 0.89 31.86
C GLN A 10 -13.17 2.18 31.43
N LEU A 11 -13.65 2.23 30.19
CA LEU A 11 -14.34 3.36 29.58
C LEU A 11 -15.87 3.17 29.52
N PHE A 12 -16.38 2.05 30.02
CA PHE A 12 -17.82 1.78 30.12
C PHE A 12 -18.45 2.40 31.37
N ASP A 13 -17.67 2.68 32.43
CA ASP A 13 -18.15 3.16 33.74
C ASP A 13 -18.09 4.69 33.89
N VAL A 14 -18.27 5.42 32.79
CA VAL A 14 -18.15 6.89 32.78
C VAL A 14 -19.54 7.49 32.92
N GLU A 15 -19.89 8.04 34.08
CA GLU A 15 -21.16 8.77 34.24
C GLU A 15 -20.94 10.26 34.44
N THR A 16 -19.79 10.65 35.00
CA THR A 16 -19.41 12.03 35.29
C THR A 16 -18.18 12.48 34.49
N GLU A 17 -17.98 13.80 34.39
CA GLU A 17 -16.78 14.39 33.77
C GLU A 17 -15.49 13.96 34.49
N GLU A 18 -15.53 13.86 35.82
CA GLU A 18 -14.40 13.38 36.61
C GLU A 18 -14.05 11.93 36.29
N ASP A 19 -15.05 11.07 36.12
CA ASP A 19 -14.84 9.68 35.74
C ASP A 19 -14.29 9.59 34.33
N ALA A 20 -14.70 10.49 33.42
CA ALA A 20 -14.16 10.57 32.07
C ALA A 20 -12.68 10.94 32.08
N ILE A 21 -12.32 11.99 32.83
CA ILE A 21 -10.92 12.40 33.01
C ILE A 21 -10.10 11.28 33.65
N LYS A 22 -10.64 10.59 34.67
CA LYS A 22 -9.96 9.44 35.32
C LYS A 22 -9.78 8.29 34.33
N ALA A 23 -10.77 7.98 33.51
CA ALA A 23 -10.72 6.90 32.53
C ALA A 23 -9.71 7.21 31.41
N ILE A 24 -9.67 8.43 30.86
CA ILE A 24 -8.62 8.87 29.91
C ILE A 24 -7.23 8.72 30.53
N LYS A 25 -7.07 9.18 31.79
CA LYS A 25 -5.79 9.06 32.52
C LYS A 25 -5.38 7.61 32.79
N ARG A 26 -6.33 6.67 32.84
CA ARG A 26 -6.02 5.23 32.96
C ARG A 26 -5.65 4.63 31.60
N VAL A 27 -6.39 4.98 30.54
CA VAL A 27 -6.08 4.57 29.15
C VAL A 27 -4.70 5.07 28.71
N SER A 28 -4.31 6.28 29.10
CA SER A 28 -2.99 6.85 28.79
C SER A 28 -1.82 6.21 29.56
N LYS A 29 -2.10 5.41 30.61
CA LYS A 29 -1.11 4.67 31.41
C LYS A 29 -0.86 3.24 30.93
N PHE A 30 -1.56 2.77 29.89
CA PHE A 30 -1.29 1.44 29.35
C PHE A 30 0.13 1.38 28.77
N LYS A 31 0.91 0.39 29.21
CA LYS A 31 2.30 0.19 28.74
C LYS A 31 2.40 -0.09 27.24
N ASN A 32 1.33 -0.57 26.61
CA ASN A 32 1.26 -0.85 25.17
C ASN A 32 0.46 0.23 24.47
N ASN A 33 1.17 1.24 23.95
CA ASN A 33 0.58 2.38 23.23
C ASN A 33 -0.04 1.97 21.88
N GLU A 34 0.30 0.77 21.39
CA GLU A 34 -0.10 0.28 20.07
C GLU A 34 -0.52 -1.19 20.14
N ALA A 35 -1.46 -1.58 19.29
CA ALA A 35 -1.86 -2.97 19.12
C ALA A 35 -2.26 -3.23 17.67
N ILE A 36 -2.04 -4.47 17.23
CA ILE A 36 -2.51 -4.97 15.94
C ILE A 36 -3.45 -6.14 16.21
N ALA A 37 -4.58 -6.17 15.52
CA ALA A 37 -5.49 -7.31 15.50
C ALA A 37 -5.85 -7.65 14.05
N GLU A 38 -6.27 -8.88 13.82
CA GLU A 38 -6.81 -9.31 12.53
C GLU A 38 -8.24 -9.78 12.72
N VAL A 39 -9.10 -9.40 11.77
CA VAL A 39 -10.53 -9.75 11.73
C VAL A 39 -10.89 -10.07 10.29
N VAL A 40 -11.63 -11.16 10.08
CA VAL A 40 -12.20 -11.48 8.78
C VAL A 40 -13.61 -10.91 8.72
N TYR A 41 -13.90 -10.10 7.71
CA TYR A 41 -15.21 -9.54 7.44
C TYR A 41 -15.47 -9.59 5.94
N ASP A 42 -16.59 -10.19 5.53
CA ASP A 42 -16.98 -10.33 4.12
C ASP A 42 -15.84 -10.92 3.26
N GLU A 43 -15.29 -12.05 3.71
CA GLU A 43 -14.17 -12.77 3.06
C GLU A 43 -12.84 -11.99 2.96
N ILE A 44 -12.79 -10.74 3.44
CA ILE A 44 -11.59 -9.91 3.48
C ILE A 44 -10.97 -9.95 4.87
N THR A 45 -9.65 -10.16 4.94
CA THR A 45 -8.90 -10.07 6.20
C THR A 45 -8.45 -8.62 6.44
N TYR A 46 -9.07 -7.98 7.42
CA TYR A 46 -8.70 -6.66 7.89
C TYR A 46 -7.64 -6.75 8.99
N LYS A 47 -6.60 -5.93 8.84
CA LYS A 47 -5.62 -5.63 9.87
C LYS A 47 -6.01 -4.34 10.57
N LEU A 48 -6.25 -4.41 11.87
CA LEU A 48 -6.68 -3.30 12.70
C LEU A 48 -5.49 -2.77 13.48
N HIS A 49 -5.02 -1.58 13.11
CA HIS A 49 -3.92 -0.88 13.75
C HIS A 49 -4.48 0.11 14.77
N TYR A 50 -4.37 -0.22 16.05
CA TYR A 50 -4.82 0.62 17.16
C TYR A 50 -3.66 1.44 17.72
N PHE A 51 -3.87 2.76 17.81
CA PHE A 51 -2.98 3.70 18.49
C PHE A 51 -3.71 4.28 19.70
N ASN A 52 -3.40 3.74 20.88
CA ASN A 52 -4.17 3.93 22.12
C ASN A 52 -3.78 5.19 22.91
N LYS A 53 -2.88 6.01 22.38
CA LYS A 53 -2.37 7.21 23.05
C LYS A 53 -2.35 8.39 22.10
N LEU A 54 -3.53 8.97 21.85
CA LEU A 54 -3.66 10.21 21.11
C LEU A 54 -3.77 11.39 22.08
N THR A 55 -2.74 12.22 22.13
CA THR A 55 -2.67 13.41 22.99
C THR A 55 -2.54 14.72 22.21
N GLN A 56 -2.04 14.62 20.98
CA GLN A 56 -1.79 15.75 20.09
C GLN A 56 -2.26 15.38 18.68
N GLN A 57 -2.83 16.35 17.97
CA GLN A 57 -3.41 16.14 16.65
C GLN A 57 -2.33 15.73 15.62
N GLU A 58 -1.10 16.22 15.78
CA GLU A 58 0.06 15.93 14.92
C GLU A 58 0.46 14.45 14.93
N GLN A 59 0.13 13.71 16.00
CA GLN A 59 0.42 12.28 16.10
C GLN A 59 -0.37 11.48 15.08
N LEU A 60 -1.53 11.95 14.62
CA LEU A 60 -2.32 11.26 13.59
C LEU A 60 -1.54 11.10 12.30
N SER A 61 -0.85 12.17 11.84
CA SER A 61 0.00 12.09 10.64
C SER A 61 1.11 11.07 10.79
N GLN A 62 1.74 11.01 11.97
CA GLN A 62 2.80 10.03 12.27
C GLN A 62 2.28 8.59 12.25
N TYR A 63 1.06 8.37 12.73
CA TYR A 63 0.43 7.05 12.68
C TYR A 63 0.08 6.63 11.26
N VAL A 64 -0.38 7.55 10.41
CA VAL A 64 -0.57 7.31 8.97
C VAL A 64 0.74 6.91 8.29
N ASP A 65 1.84 7.61 8.59
CA ASP A 65 3.17 7.24 8.07
C ASP A 65 3.58 5.83 8.50
N LYS A 66 3.37 5.51 9.78
CA LYS A 66 3.71 4.18 10.32
C LYS A 66 2.88 3.04 9.70
N VAL A 67 1.59 3.26 9.47
CA VAL A 67 0.74 2.27 8.78
C VAL A 67 1.21 2.11 7.35
N TYR A 68 1.40 3.20 6.61
CA TYR A 68 1.87 3.17 5.22
C TYR A 68 3.19 2.41 5.05
N ASP A 69 4.20 2.72 5.89
CA ASP A 69 5.50 2.05 5.85
C ASP A 69 5.40 0.55 6.12
N SER A 70 4.42 0.12 6.93
CA SER A 70 4.20 -1.29 7.24
C SER A 70 3.75 -2.13 6.04
N TYR A 71 3.19 -1.48 5.00
CA TYR A 71 2.78 -2.12 3.76
C TYR A 71 3.90 -2.19 2.71
N LYS A 72 5.07 -1.57 2.95
CA LYS A 72 6.26 -1.67 2.09
C LYS A 72 5.99 -1.36 0.61
N GLY A 73 5.13 -0.37 0.35
CA GLY A 73 4.73 0.03 -1.00
C GLY A 73 3.66 -0.85 -1.64
N LEU A 74 3.13 -1.86 -0.95
CA LEU A 74 1.91 -2.54 -1.37
C LEU A 74 0.73 -1.58 -1.26
N PRO A 75 -0.15 -1.54 -2.27
CA PRO A 75 -1.37 -0.79 -2.16
C PRO A 75 -2.32 -1.47 -1.18
N PHE A 76 -3.00 -0.64 -0.40
CA PHE A 76 -3.97 -1.10 0.56
C PHE A 76 -5.14 -0.13 0.59
N LYS A 77 -6.26 -0.63 1.08
CA LYS A 77 -7.36 0.24 1.45
C LYS A 77 -7.28 0.51 2.94
N ASP A 78 -7.65 1.73 3.31
CA ASP A 78 -7.69 2.19 4.69
C ASP A 78 -9.04 2.83 5.01
N GLN A 79 -9.52 2.55 6.21
CA GLN A 79 -10.67 3.15 6.83
C GLN A 79 -10.34 3.47 8.28
N ILE A 80 -10.83 4.60 8.76
CA ILE A 80 -10.48 5.11 10.07
C ILE A 80 -11.71 5.23 10.95
N ASP A 81 -11.53 4.94 12.23
CA ASP A 81 -12.48 5.32 13.27
C ASP A 81 -11.73 5.79 14.52
N PHE A 82 -12.39 6.64 15.28
CA PHE A 82 -11.85 7.29 16.47
C PHE A 82 -12.53 6.76 17.73
N GLY A 83 -11.75 6.53 18.78
CA GLY A 83 -12.32 6.39 20.11
C GLY A 83 -12.65 7.75 20.67
N VAL A 84 -13.92 7.95 20.96
CA VAL A 84 -14.49 9.24 21.31
C VAL A 84 -15.10 9.19 22.71
N LEU A 85 -14.99 10.32 23.40
CA LEU A 85 -15.81 10.61 24.57
C LEU A 85 -17.02 11.41 24.13
N LEU A 86 -18.17 10.96 24.59
CA LEU A 86 -19.46 11.52 24.26
C LEU A 86 -20.03 12.17 25.51
N GLN A 87 -20.60 13.36 25.33
CA GLN A 87 -21.40 14.06 26.32
C GLN A 87 -22.84 14.11 25.79
N GLU A 88 -23.74 13.41 26.46
CA GLU A 88 -25.16 13.41 26.18
C GLU A 88 -25.86 14.45 27.05
N LYS A 89 -26.67 15.32 26.44
CA LYS A 89 -27.51 16.26 27.18
C LYS A 89 -28.81 15.57 27.59
N LEU A 90 -29.05 15.50 28.91
CA LEU A 90 -30.27 14.93 29.48
C LEU A 90 -31.36 16.01 29.58
N ASP A 91 -31.33 16.81 30.65
CA ASP A 91 -32.27 17.89 30.94
C ASP A 91 -31.55 19.07 31.62
N GLY A 92 -31.86 20.31 31.21
CA GLY A 92 -31.23 21.50 31.77
C GLY A 92 -29.70 21.51 31.59
N ASN A 93 -28.97 21.58 32.71
CA ASN A 93 -27.50 21.52 32.76
C ASN A 93 -26.96 20.14 33.19
N ASN A 94 -27.79 19.10 33.13
CA ASN A 94 -27.36 17.74 33.46
C ASN A 94 -26.86 17.02 32.21
N TYR A 95 -25.66 16.46 32.31
CA TYR A 95 -24.99 15.72 31.24
C TYR A 95 -24.63 14.33 31.70
N LYS A 96 -24.72 13.37 30.77
CA LYS A 96 -24.18 12.02 30.93
C LYS A 96 -22.98 11.86 30.03
N TYR A 97 -21.92 11.27 30.55
CA TYR A 97 -20.75 10.95 29.74
C TYR A 97 -20.81 9.50 29.30
N SER A 98 -20.13 9.17 28.21
CA SER A 98 -19.84 7.80 27.82
C SER A 98 -18.61 7.79 26.93
N ALA A 99 -18.05 6.60 26.68
CA ALA A 99 -17.02 6.45 25.67
C ALA A 99 -17.40 5.38 24.65
N ARG A 100 -16.93 5.58 23.44
CA ARG A 100 -17.02 4.60 22.36
C ARG A 100 -15.61 4.26 21.90
N ILE A 101 -15.27 2.97 21.90
CA ILE A 101 -14.04 2.50 21.27
C ILE A 101 -14.21 2.44 19.75
N PRO A 102 -13.12 2.62 18.98
CA PRO A 102 -13.19 2.54 17.55
C PRO A 102 -13.46 1.10 17.11
N SER A 103 -14.23 0.96 16.05
CA SER A 103 -14.78 -0.32 15.58
C SER A 103 -14.85 -0.35 14.06
N LEU A 104 -14.74 -1.55 13.50
CA LEU A 104 -14.84 -1.76 12.07
C LEU A 104 -16.20 -1.28 11.51
N ASP A 105 -17.29 -1.56 12.20
CA ASP A 105 -18.65 -1.13 11.80
C ASP A 105 -18.79 0.39 11.64
N ASN A 106 -18.09 1.16 12.47
CA ASN A 106 -18.10 2.63 12.36
C ASN A 106 -17.09 3.11 11.31
N ALA A 107 -15.93 2.46 11.18
CA ALA A 107 -14.98 2.73 10.11
C ALA A 107 -15.64 2.57 8.71
N PHE A 108 -16.54 1.61 8.56
CA PHE A 108 -17.31 1.38 7.32
C PHE A 108 -18.33 2.46 6.98
N LYS A 109 -18.72 3.30 7.94
CA LYS A 109 -19.58 4.47 7.67
C LYS A 109 -18.81 5.62 7.02
N HIS A 110 -17.48 5.56 7.08
CA HIS A 110 -16.59 6.58 6.53
C HIS A 110 -16.09 6.17 5.15
N LYS A 111 -15.75 7.18 4.34
CA LYS A 111 -15.22 6.97 3.00
C LYS A 111 -13.94 6.17 3.09
N GLN A 112 -13.91 5.04 2.39
CA GLN A 112 -12.72 4.23 2.21
C GLN A 112 -11.71 4.92 1.30
N SER A 113 -10.45 4.89 1.69
CA SER A 113 -9.34 5.48 0.93
C SER A 113 -8.45 4.38 0.37
N THR A 114 -8.07 4.50 -0.90
CA THR A 114 -7.05 3.66 -1.52
C THR A 114 -5.72 4.36 -1.39
N ILE A 115 -4.74 3.73 -0.73
CA ILE A 115 -3.40 4.26 -0.57
C ILE A 115 -2.45 3.40 -1.40
N SER A 116 -1.89 4.01 -2.45
CA SER A 116 -1.04 3.34 -3.45
C SER A 116 0.35 3.99 -3.58
N ASP A 117 0.50 5.23 -3.12
CA ASP A 117 1.71 6.02 -3.24
C ASP A 117 1.74 7.13 -2.18
N LYS A 118 2.84 7.89 -2.14
CA LYS A 118 2.99 9.02 -1.20
C LYS A 118 1.93 10.10 -1.40
N LYS A 119 1.48 10.35 -2.65
CA LYS A 119 0.51 11.40 -2.95
C LYS A 119 -0.88 11.07 -2.38
N SER A 120 -1.36 9.85 -2.61
CA SER A 120 -2.59 9.32 -2.02
C SER A 120 -2.52 9.24 -0.51
N GLN A 121 -1.35 8.93 0.06
CA GLN A 121 -1.12 8.97 1.50
C GLN A 121 -1.24 10.38 2.08
N GLU A 122 -0.63 11.40 1.45
CA GLU A 122 -0.76 12.80 1.90
C GLU A 122 -2.20 13.30 1.75
N GLN A 123 -2.90 12.92 0.67
CA GLN A 123 -4.32 13.24 0.53
C GLN A 123 -5.16 12.59 1.64
N PHE A 124 -4.86 11.34 2.01
CA PHE A 124 -5.54 10.66 3.10
C PHE A 124 -5.36 11.40 4.43
N LYS A 125 -4.17 11.95 4.72
CA LYS A 125 -3.95 12.79 5.92
C LYS A 125 -4.85 14.02 5.91
N VAL A 126 -4.98 14.70 4.76
CA VAL A 126 -5.85 15.88 4.61
C VAL A 126 -7.31 15.51 4.86
N ASP A 127 -7.79 14.42 4.23
CA ASP A 127 -9.17 13.96 4.36
C ASP A 127 -9.50 13.53 5.79
N MET A 128 -8.56 12.84 6.46
CA MET A 128 -8.65 12.45 7.87
C MET A 128 -8.84 13.67 8.78
N PHE A 129 -8.03 14.72 8.62
CA PHE A 129 -8.17 15.93 9.44
C PHE A 129 -9.45 16.69 9.15
N LYS A 130 -9.91 16.68 7.89
CA LYS A 130 -11.20 17.26 7.53
C LYS A 130 -12.35 16.53 8.24
N GLN A 131 -12.35 15.19 8.19
CA GLN A 131 -13.34 14.36 8.89
C GLN A 131 -13.30 14.60 10.40
N LEU A 132 -12.11 14.69 10.99
CA LEU A 132 -11.94 14.98 12.42
C LEU A 132 -12.59 16.32 12.79
N ARG A 133 -12.36 17.35 11.98
CA ARG A 133 -12.92 18.68 12.18
C ARG A 133 -14.45 18.66 12.09
N GLU A 134 -15.00 18.02 11.06
CA GLU A 134 -16.45 17.85 10.88
C GLU A 134 -17.11 17.10 12.05
N MET A 135 -16.40 16.14 12.66
CA MET A 135 -16.87 15.44 13.86
C MET A 135 -16.87 16.33 15.10
N MET A 136 -15.88 17.21 15.26
CA MET A 136 -15.75 18.09 16.43
C MET A 136 -16.57 19.39 16.33
N GLU A 137 -16.97 19.82 15.14
CA GLU A 137 -17.76 21.04 14.93
C GLU A 137 -19.27 20.85 15.20
N ARG A 138 -19.72 19.62 15.49
CA ARG A 138 -21.14 19.33 15.80
C ARG A 138 -21.57 20.02 17.09
N SER A 139 -22.79 20.55 17.09
CA SER A 139 -23.39 21.22 18.25
C SER A 139 -24.57 20.44 18.83
N TYR A 140 -25.06 20.87 20.00
CA TYR A 140 -26.30 20.32 20.58
C TYR A 140 -27.55 20.65 19.76
N GLU A 141 -27.48 21.60 18.83
CA GLU A 141 -28.56 21.88 17.88
C GLU A 141 -28.67 20.75 16.85
N ASP A 142 -27.54 20.10 16.54
CA ASP A 142 -27.46 19.05 15.53
C ASP A 142 -27.66 17.64 16.12
N THR A 143 -27.26 17.43 17.38
CA THR A 143 -27.29 16.09 18.00
C THR A 143 -27.36 16.15 19.54
N LYS A 144 -28.00 15.17 20.17
CA LYS A 144 -28.01 15.03 21.64
C LYS A 144 -26.65 14.63 22.25
N ASN A 145 -25.73 14.14 21.41
CA ASN A 145 -24.42 13.62 21.81
C ASN A 145 -23.29 14.47 21.20
N LEU A 146 -22.54 15.18 22.04
CA LEU A 146 -21.33 15.90 21.62
C LEU A 146 -20.09 15.05 21.79
N ILE A 147 -19.19 15.10 20.81
CA ILE A 147 -17.84 14.56 20.98
C ILE A 147 -17.02 15.60 21.74
N VAL A 148 -16.65 15.27 22.97
CA VAL A 148 -15.90 16.17 23.87
C VAL A 148 -14.43 15.78 24.01
N GLY A 149 -14.04 14.65 23.40
CA GLY A 149 -12.64 14.23 23.39
C GLY A 149 -12.40 13.01 22.51
N ILE A 150 -11.14 12.85 22.12
CA ILE A 150 -10.65 11.71 21.34
C ILE A 150 -9.43 11.15 22.06
N PHE A 151 -9.41 9.85 22.30
CA PHE A 151 -8.37 9.22 23.12
C PHE A 151 -7.58 8.14 22.37
N ASN A 152 -8.13 7.58 21.29
CA ASN A 152 -7.42 6.66 20.43
C ASN A 152 -7.92 6.73 18.97
N VAL A 153 -7.20 6.05 18.09
CA VAL A 153 -7.54 5.90 16.68
C VAL A 153 -7.28 4.45 16.24
N MET A 154 -8.12 3.97 15.33
CA MET A 154 -7.94 2.68 14.65
C MET A 154 -7.90 2.91 13.14
N PHE A 155 -6.88 2.35 12.49
CA PHE A 155 -6.82 2.18 11.04
C PHE A 155 -7.19 0.74 10.71
N ALA A 156 -8.25 0.55 9.94
CA ALA A 156 -8.71 -0.73 9.42
C ALA A 156 -8.23 -0.86 7.99
N THR A 157 -7.16 -1.63 7.81
CA THR A 157 -6.49 -1.76 6.53
C THR A 157 -6.62 -3.18 5.99
N TYR A 158 -6.74 -3.31 4.68
CA TYR A 158 -6.58 -4.60 4.03
C TYR A 158 -5.77 -4.43 2.75
N LYS A 159 -4.93 -5.43 2.48
CA LYS A 159 -4.13 -5.44 1.25
C LYS A 159 -5.08 -5.58 0.07
N LEU A 160 -4.81 -4.81 -0.99
CA LEU A 160 -5.51 -5.01 -2.26
C LEU A 160 -5.00 -6.24 -3.02
N ILE A 161 -3.89 -6.84 -2.57
CA ILE A 161 -3.23 -7.95 -3.23
C ILE A 161 -2.93 -9.03 -2.19
N ASP A 162 -3.67 -10.13 -2.25
CA ASP A 162 -3.28 -11.45 -1.72
C ASP A 162 -3.26 -12.40 -2.93
N THR A 163 -2.19 -12.41 -3.72
CA THR A 163 -2.05 -13.40 -4.82
C THR A 163 -1.01 -14.44 -4.46
N GLY A 164 -1.24 -15.02 -3.27
CA GLY A 164 -0.39 -15.90 -2.47
C GLY A 164 0.13 -17.19 -3.10
N ALA A 165 -0.52 -17.65 -4.15
CA ALA A 165 -0.19 -18.91 -4.79
C ALA A 165 0.15 -18.65 -6.25
N ARG A 166 1.12 -19.38 -6.79
CA ARG A 166 1.39 -19.42 -8.24
C ARG A 166 0.08 -19.65 -8.98
N MET A 167 -0.48 -18.59 -9.54
CA MET A 167 -1.89 -18.61 -9.94
C MET A 167 -2.05 -19.51 -11.17
N PRO A 168 -2.85 -20.60 -11.13
CA PRO A 168 -2.92 -21.59 -12.20
C PRO A 168 -3.25 -21.01 -13.58
N TYR A 169 -3.93 -19.88 -13.63
CA TYR A 169 -4.31 -19.19 -14.87
C TYR A 169 -3.14 -18.41 -15.50
N LEU A 170 -2.05 -18.15 -14.77
CA LEU A 170 -0.88 -17.45 -15.33
C LEU A 170 -0.25 -18.25 -16.46
N ASP A 171 -0.26 -19.57 -16.34
CA ASP A 171 0.15 -20.50 -17.39
C ASP A 171 -0.65 -20.27 -18.68
N LYS A 172 -1.94 -19.90 -18.59
CA LYS A 172 -2.78 -19.62 -19.77
C LYS A 172 -2.33 -18.34 -20.48
N HIS A 173 -2.06 -17.26 -19.75
CA HIS A 173 -1.64 -15.98 -20.35
C HIS A 173 -0.19 -16.00 -20.85
N VAL A 174 0.68 -16.76 -20.19
CA VAL A 174 2.05 -17.05 -20.67
C VAL A 174 1.98 -17.89 -21.95
N LYS A 175 1.13 -18.94 -22.00
CA LYS A 175 0.90 -19.74 -23.23
C LYS A 175 0.29 -18.91 -24.37
N GLN A 176 -0.55 -17.92 -24.05
CA GLN A 176 -1.17 -17.01 -25.03
C GLN A 176 -0.29 -15.81 -25.40
N HIS A 177 0.97 -15.76 -24.94
CA HIS A 177 1.94 -14.68 -25.24
C HIS A 177 1.43 -13.27 -24.89
N SER A 178 0.53 -13.19 -23.91
CA SER A 178 -0.06 -11.91 -23.47
C SER A 178 0.76 -11.30 -22.34
N VAL A 179 1.45 -12.16 -21.59
CA VAL A 179 2.35 -11.82 -20.50
C VAL A 179 3.68 -12.57 -20.71
N HIS A 180 4.79 -11.88 -20.49
CA HIS A 180 6.13 -12.45 -20.55
C HIS A 180 6.80 -12.39 -19.18
N TYR A 181 7.12 -13.59 -18.69
CA TYR A 181 7.86 -13.80 -17.45
C TYR A 181 9.16 -14.53 -17.78
N ILE A 182 10.26 -14.01 -17.24
CA ILE A 182 11.57 -14.62 -17.33
C ILE A 182 12.07 -14.77 -15.89
N ASP A 183 12.24 -16.02 -15.48
CA ASP A 183 12.72 -16.35 -14.15
C ASP A 183 14.20 -15.98 -13.97
N SER A 184 14.57 -15.64 -12.74
CA SER A 184 15.89 -15.14 -12.39
C SER A 184 16.18 -15.39 -10.91
N ASP A 185 17.40 -15.85 -10.62
CA ASP A 185 17.91 -16.03 -9.24
C ASP A 185 18.00 -14.72 -8.43
N TYR A 186 17.78 -13.57 -9.07
CA TYR A 186 17.81 -12.23 -8.46
C TYR A 186 16.45 -11.55 -8.53
N LYS A 187 16.14 -10.73 -7.52
CA LYS A 187 14.89 -9.98 -7.38
C LYS A 187 14.79 -8.74 -8.29
N ILE A 188 15.16 -8.84 -9.57
CA ILE A 188 15.23 -7.73 -10.53
C ILE A 188 14.12 -7.76 -11.60
N CYS A 189 12.95 -8.30 -11.25
CA CYS A 189 11.83 -8.52 -12.17
C CYS A 189 11.39 -7.29 -12.96
N PHE A 190 11.38 -6.10 -12.33
CA PHE A 190 11.11 -4.83 -13.01
C PHE A 190 12.08 -4.57 -14.17
N PHE A 191 13.38 -4.71 -13.93
CA PHE A 191 14.41 -4.50 -14.95
C PHE A 191 14.37 -5.58 -16.03
N ILE A 192 13.93 -6.80 -15.70
CA ILE A 192 13.71 -7.88 -16.66
C ILE A 192 12.54 -7.54 -17.59
N ALA A 193 11.42 -7.06 -17.03
CA ALA A 193 10.26 -6.65 -17.82
C ALA A 193 10.62 -5.49 -18.77
N LEU A 194 11.27 -4.45 -18.27
CA LEU A 194 11.77 -3.33 -19.08
C LEU A 194 12.77 -3.80 -20.15
N SER A 195 13.72 -4.66 -19.77
CA SER A 195 14.68 -5.23 -20.71
C SER A 195 14.01 -6.05 -21.80
N TYR A 196 12.97 -6.82 -21.48
CA TYR A 196 12.22 -7.60 -22.45
C TYR A 196 11.51 -6.67 -23.44
N LYS A 197 10.80 -5.65 -22.93
CA LYS A 197 10.13 -4.64 -23.74
C LYS A 197 11.08 -4.00 -24.75
N ILE A 198 12.20 -3.43 -24.28
CA ILE A 198 13.20 -2.80 -25.16
C ILE A 198 13.73 -3.79 -26.19
N ARG A 199 14.10 -5.01 -25.79
CA ARG A 199 14.64 -6.00 -26.72
C ARG A 199 13.61 -6.50 -27.73
N SER A 200 12.34 -6.60 -27.34
CA SER A 200 11.26 -7.05 -28.22
C SER A 200 10.93 -6.08 -29.35
N GLU A 201 11.29 -4.80 -29.19
CA GLU A 201 11.16 -3.79 -30.24
C GLU A 201 12.30 -3.85 -31.26
N ILE A 202 13.44 -4.44 -30.88
CA ILE A 202 14.65 -4.53 -31.71
C ILE A 202 14.73 -5.90 -32.40
N ASP A 203 14.50 -6.98 -31.65
CA ASP A 203 14.69 -8.36 -32.10
C ASP A 203 13.35 -9.11 -32.14
N SER A 204 13.01 -9.67 -33.30
CA SER A 204 11.82 -10.54 -33.45
C SER A 204 11.91 -11.86 -32.68
N LYS A 205 13.11 -12.23 -32.21
CA LYS A 205 13.36 -13.41 -31.37
C LYS A 205 14.19 -13.03 -30.15
N VAL A 206 13.50 -12.64 -29.09
CA VAL A 206 14.13 -12.25 -27.82
C VAL A 206 14.68 -13.49 -27.11
N ASN A 207 15.96 -13.45 -26.71
CA ASN A 207 16.62 -14.51 -25.95
C ASN A 207 16.60 -14.19 -24.45
N ASN A 208 16.12 -15.10 -23.61
CA ASN A 208 16.01 -14.87 -22.16
C ASN A 208 17.35 -14.54 -21.49
N ASN A 209 18.46 -15.16 -21.90
CA ASN A 209 19.79 -14.86 -21.35
C ASN A 209 20.27 -13.46 -21.72
N SER A 210 19.91 -12.98 -22.92
CA SER A 210 20.26 -11.62 -23.34
C SER A 210 19.40 -10.57 -22.62
N VAL A 211 18.12 -10.89 -22.35
CA VAL A 211 17.24 -10.07 -21.49
C VAL A 211 17.78 -9.98 -20.08
N ILE A 212 18.09 -11.11 -19.42
CA ILE A 212 18.60 -11.08 -18.04
C ILE A 212 19.92 -10.30 -17.98
N THR A 213 20.78 -10.45 -18.99
CA THR A 213 22.04 -9.71 -19.06
C THR A 213 21.80 -8.21 -19.18
N PHE A 214 20.87 -7.79 -20.05
CA PHE A 214 20.55 -6.38 -20.23
C PHE A 214 19.80 -5.79 -19.01
N ALA A 215 18.93 -6.56 -18.37
CA ALA A 215 18.29 -6.20 -17.11
C ALA A 215 19.30 -5.87 -15.99
N LYS A 216 20.37 -6.67 -15.87
CA LYS A 216 21.47 -6.38 -14.92
C LYS A 216 22.20 -5.07 -15.24
N GLN A 217 22.29 -4.70 -16.53
CA GLN A 217 22.88 -3.42 -16.96
C GLN A 217 21.96 -2.25 -16.60
N LEU A 218 20.65 -2.36 -16.86
CA LEU A 218 19.65 -1.36 -16.47
C LEU A 218 19.63 -1.16 -14.94
N PHE A 219 19.68 -2.26 -14.17
CA PHE A 219 19.79 -2.23 -12.71
C PHE A 219 21.04 -1.46 -12.26
N ALA A 220 22.22 -1.82 -12.79
CA ALA A 220 23.48 -1.17 -12.43
C ALA A 220 23.46 0.33 -12.76
N TYR A 221 22.87 0.70 -13.90
CA TYR A 221 22.71 2.08 -14.32
C TYR A 221 21.78 2.87 -13.37
N TYR A 222 20.58 2.34 -13.09
CA TYR A 222 19.59 2.99 -12.22
C TYR A 222 20.12 3.30 -10.82
N TYR A 223 20.85 2.34 -10.24
CA TYR A 223 21.47 2.47 -8.90
C TYR A 223 22.87 3.09 -8.94
N ARG A 224 23.38 3.49 -10.12
CA ARG A 224 24.70 4.10 -10.31
C ARG A 224 25.84 3.26 -9.71
N ILE A 225 25.75 1.94 -9.83
CA ILE A 225 26.74 1.00 -9.32
C ILE A 225 28.02 1.13 -10.17
N LYS A 226 29.12 1.54 -9.53
CA LYS A 226 30.42 1.70 -10.22
C LYS A 226 30.97 0.34 -10.65
N GLY A 227 31.21 0.17 -11.95
CA GLY A 227 31.72 -1.07 -12.56
C GLY A 227 31.49 -1.12 -14.08
N LYS A 228 32.00 -2.15 -14.77
CA LYS A 228 31.95 -2.32 -16.25
C LYS A 228 30.54 -2.64 -16.81
N TYR A 229 29.56 -1.79 -16.55
CA TYR A 229 28.31 -1.70 -17.31
C TYR A 229 27.88 -0.23 -17.36
N GLN A 230 28.69 0.61 -18.00
CA GLN A 230 28.24 1.94 -18.40
C GLN A 230 27.39 1.78 -19.66
N LEU A 231 26.12 2.19 -19.54
CA LEU A 231 24.99 1.84 -20.41
C LEU A 231 25.13 2.28 -21.89
N PHE A 232 26.20 2.97 -22.28
CA PHE A 232 26.34 3.54 -23.63
C PHE A 232 27.45 2.94 -24.50
N GLU A 233 28.42 2.19 -23.97
CA GLU A 233 29.40 1.48 -24.82
C GLU A 233 28.90 0.12 -25.34
N TYR A 234 27.79 -0.40 -24.80
CA TYR A 234 27.41 -1.81 -24.98
C TYR A 234 26.46 -2.10 -26.14
N ILE A 235 26.00 -1.09 -26.88
CA ILE A 235 25.23 -1.34 -28.11
C ILE A 235 26.07 -2.14 -29.15
N TYR A 236 27.41 -2.23 -28.99
CA TYR A 236 28.30 -2.83 -30.00
C TYR A 236 29.37 -3.84 -29.53
N ASN A 237 29.36 -4.43 -28.33
CA ASN A 237 30.43 -5.39 -28.01
C ASN A 237 30.08 -6.53 -27.04
N ASN A 238 30.20 -7.78 -27.53
CA ASN A 238 29.90 -9.02 -26.81
C ASN A 238 30.93 -9.43 -25.72
N ALA A 239 31.78 -8.51 -25.24
CA ALA A 239 33.00 -8.83 -24.50
C ALA A 239 33.12 -8.28 -23.06
N ALA A 240 32.04 -7.87 -22.38
CA ALA A 240 32.16 -7.43 -20.98
C ALA A 240 32.42 -8.61 -20.02
N LYS A 241 33.55 -8.56 -19.30
CA LYS A 241 33.93 -9.52 -18.25
C LYS A 241 33.04 -9.35 -17.00
N LYS A 242 32.53 -10.48 -16.49
CA LYS A 242 31.77 -10.61 -15.23
C LYS A 242 32.51 -9.96 -14.06
N ASN A 243 31.93 -8.95 -13.44
CA ASN A 243 32.48 -8.32 -12.23
C ASN A 243 31.83 -8.90 -10.97
N GLN A 244 32.64 -9.32 -10.00
CA GLN A 244 32.21 -9.92 -8.73
C GLN A 244 31.42 -8.95 -7.84
N SER A 245 31.55 -7.63 -8.06
CA SER A 245 30.87 -6.59 -7.27
C SER A 245 29.37 -6.52 -7.52
N LEU A 246 28.91 -6.64 -8.78
CA LEU A 246 27.49 -6.53 -9.12
C LEU A 246 26.67 -7.69 -8.55
N ASN A 247 27.25 -8.90 -8.52
CA ASN A 247 26.58 -10.06 -7.96
C ASN A 247 26.21 -9.87 -6.49
N LYS A 248 27.05 -9.19 -5.70
CA LYS A 248 26.74 -8.88 -4.30
C LYS A 248 25.54 -7.93 -4.19
N TYR A 249 25.51 -6.85 -4.98
CA TYR A 249 24.36 -5.95 -5.01
C TYR A 249 23.07 -6.67 -5.43
N LEU A 250 23.14 -7.55 -6.43
CA LEU A 250 21.98 -8.31 -6.89
C LEU A 250 21.48 -9.33 -5.85
N GLN A 251 22.39 -9.95 -5.07
CA GLN A 251 22.04 -10.88 -4.00
C GLN A 251 21.41 -10.19 -2.80
N ASP A 252 21.93 -9.01 -2.43
CA ASP A 252 21.44 -8.25 -1.27
C ASP A 252 20.16 -7.45 -1.61
N TYR A 253 19.83 -7.29 -2.90
CA TYR A 253 18.69 -6.50 -3.37
C TYR A 253 17.35 -7.14 -2.98
N GLN A 254 16.49 -6.33 -2.37
CA GLN A 254 15.19 -6.79 -1.83
C GLN A 254 14.03 -6.69 -2.83
N GLY A 255 14.31 -6.28 -4.07
CA GLY A 255 13.29 -6.06 -5.08
C GLY A 255 12.96 -4.59 -5.28
N PHE A 256 12.30 -4.31 -6.39
CA PHE A 256 11.94 -2.96 -6.81
C PHE A 256 10.76 -2.45 -6.01
N ASN A 257 10.94 -1.35 -5.27
CA ASN A 257 9.87 -0.75 -4.51
C ASN A 257 9.13 0.28 -5.37
N ILE A 258 7.99 -0.14 -5.94
CA ILE A 258 7.15 0.69 -6.82
C ILE A 258 6.83 2.05 -6.16
N SER A 259 6.51 2.07 -4.88
CA SER A 259 6.08 3.30 -4.19
C SER A 259 7.18 4.35 -4.05
N THR A 260 8.44 3.95 -3.97
CA THR A 260 9.57 4.87 -3.76
C THR A 260 10.45 5.04 -4.99
N GLU A 261 10.42 4.08 -5.93
CA GLU A 261 11.39 3.99 -7.02
C GLU A 261 10.78 4.23 -8.40
N MET A 262 9.46 4.11 -8.55
CA MET A 262 8.79 4.17 -9.85
C MET A 262 8.94 5.53 -10.53
N THR A 263 8.67 6.65 -9.82
CA THR A 263 8.81 8.00 -10.40
C THR A 263 10.23 8.28 -10.90
N LYS A 264 11.25 7.94 -10.09
CA LYS A 264 12.63 8.10 -10.54
C LYS A 264 12.92 7.21 -11.77
N SER A 265 12.32 6.03 -11.85
CA SER A 265 12.52 5.10 -12.96
C SER A 265 11.85 5.59 -14.25
N THR A 266 10.64 6.13 -14.17
CA THR A 266 9.96 6.75 -15.32
C THR A 266 10.78 7.90 -15.88
N ASP A 267 11.37 8.73 -15.01
CA ASP A 267 12.23 9.84 -15.44
C ASP A 267 13.56 9.35 -16.02
N THR A 268 14.18 8.36 -15.38
CA THR A 268 15.50 7.83 -15.77
C THR A 268 15.48 7.16 -17.14
N PHE A 269 14.38 6.47 -17.46
CA PHE A 269 14.26 5.65 -18.66
C PHE A 269 13.26 6.22 -19.67
N ASN A 270 12.69 7.40 -19.42
CA ASN A 270 11.64 8.03 -20.22
C ASN A 270 10.45 7.08 -20.49
N LEU A 271 9.82 6.60 -19.42
CA LEU A 271 8.75 5.61 -19.46
C LEU A 271 7.40 6.19 -19.05
N VAL A 272 6.34 5.70 -19.69
CA VAL A 272 5.00 5.64 -19.10
C VAL A 272 4.77 4.21 -18.64
N VAL A 273 4.57 3.99 -17.35
CA VAL A 273 4.40 2.65 -16.77
C VAL A 273 2.97 2.44 -16.35
N ASN A 274 2.27 1.50 -16.99
CA ASN A 274 0.94 1.06 -16.60
C ASN A 274 1.06 -0.22 -15.80
N ILE A 275 0.46 -0.26 -14.62
CA ILE A 275 0.45 -1.46 -13.77
C ILE A 275 -0.96 -2.02 -13.78
N TYR A 276 -1.10 -3.27 -14.17
CA TYR A 276 -2.31 -4.06 -14.10
C TYR A 276 -2.22 -5.02 -12.92
N ILE A 277 -3.37 -5.29 -12.29
CA ILE A 277 -3.50 -6.33 -11.25
C ILE A 277 -4.62 -7.28 -11.61
N TYR A 278 -4.54 -8.48 -11.05
CA TYR A 278 -5.61 -9.46 -11.11
C TYR A 278 -6.58 -9.31 -9.94
N HIS A 279 -7.87 -9.42 -10.25
CA HIS A 279 -8.98 -9.39 -9.31
C HIS A 279 -9.62 -10.78 -9.22
N GLU A 280 -9.32 -11.51 -8.15
CA GLU A 280 -9.82 -12.87 -7.92
C GLU A 280 -11.34 -12.91 -7.77
N GLU A 281 -11.94 -11.85 -7.21
CA GLU A 281 -13.38 -11.68 -7.08
C GLU A 281 -14.14 -11.61 -8.44
N LEU A 282 -13.40 -11.47 -9.54
CA LEU A 282 -13.92 -11.42 -10.90
C LEU A 282 -13.65 -12.69 -11.72
N GLU A 283 -13.17 -13.77 -11.09
CA GLU A 283 -12.88 -15.02 -11.80
C GLU A 283 -14.08 -15.50 -12.65
N GLY A 284 -13.82 -15.84 -13.91
CA GLY A 284 -14.82 -16.22 -14.90
C GLY A 284 -15.62 -15.06 -15.55
N LYS A 285 -15.38 -13.81 -15.15
CA LYS A 285 -16.05 -12.61 -15.69
C LYS A 285 -15.09 -11.74 -16.52
N THR A 286 -15.62 -10.85 -17.36
CA THR A 286 -14.83 -9.88 -18.12
C THR A 286 -14.18 -8.85 -17.20
N GLY A 287 -12.93 -8.46 -17.49
CA GLY A 287 -12.25 -7.39 -16.73
C GLY A 287 -11.64 -7.85 -15.40
N GLN A 288 -11.18 -9.11 -15.35
CA GLN A 288 -10.38 -9.68 -14.27
C GLN A 288 -9.03 -8.99 -14.08
N TYR A 289 -8.48 -8.44 -15.17
CA TYR A 289 -7.27 -7.66 -15.15
C TYR A 289 -7.62 -6.20 -15.34
N ARG A 290 -7.23 -5.35 -14.40
CA ARG A 290 -7.56 -3.92 -14.41
C ARG A 290 -6.32 -3.08 -14.26
N LEU A 291 -6.32 -1.95 -14.95
CA LEU A 291 -5.33 -0.91 -14.75
C LEU A 291 -5.44 -0.43 -13.30
N PHE A 292 -4.40 -0.69 -12.53
CA PHE A 292 -4.27 -0.32 -11.14
C PHE A 292 -3.72 1.09 -11.00
N ASN A 293 -2.61 1.38 -11.69
CA ASN A 293 -2.00 2.70 -11.67
C ASN A 293 -1.22 2.97 -12.96
N SER A 294 -1.00 4.26 -13.25
CA SER A 294 -0.15 4.72 -14.33
C SER A 294 0.85 5.75 -13.79
N TYR A 295 2.12 5.58 -14.14
CA TYR A 295 3.21 6.48 -13.76
C TYR A 295 3.84 7.10 -15.00
N GLY A 296 4.33 8.34 -14.85
CA GLY A 296 4.92 9.11 -15.95
C GLY A 296 3.88 9.88 -16.76
N GLU A 297 4.36 10.87 -17.52
CA GLU A 297 3.54 11.65 -18.43
C GLU A 297 3.78 11.19 -19.87
N LEU A 298 2.68 11.09 -20.63
CA LEU A 298 2.74 10.72 -22.04
C LEU A 298 3.29 11.90 -22.83
N ASN A 299 4.50 11.76 -23.35
CA ASN A 299 5.05 12.63 -24.37
C ASN A 299 5.35 11.79 -25.63
N ASN A 300 5.56 12.44 -26.77
CA ASN A 300 5.70 11.76 -28.07
C ASN A 300 6.93 10.82 -28.17
N GLU A 301 7.83 10.86 -27.19
CA GLU A 301 9.07 10.08 -27.15
C GLU A 301 9.08 9.04 -26.02
N SER A 302 8.08 9.03 -25.13
CA SER A 302 7.99 8.11 -24.00
C SER A 302 7.66 6.70 -24.44
N MET A 303 8.42 5.72 -23.94
CA MET A 303 8.10 4.30 -24.13
C MET A 303 7.02 3.88 -23.12
N THR A 304 5.96 3.23 -23.59
CA THR A 304 4.96 2.62 -22.70
C THR A 304 5.44 1.23 -22.24
N LEU A 305 5.43 0.99 -20.93
CA LEU A 305 5.72 -0.28 -20.31
C LEU A 305 4.50 -0.75 -19.52
N ASP A 306 3.77 -1.72 -20.06
CA ASP A 306 2.65 -2.35 -19.38
C ASP A 306 3.16 -3.52 -18.52
N LEU A 307 2.83 -3.50 -17.23
CA LEU A 307 3.26 -4.46 -16.24
C LEU A 307 2.06 -5.15 -15.60
N LEU A 308 2.15 -6.46 -15.42
CA LEU A 308 1.23 -7.20 -14.55
C LEU A 308 1.92 -7.41 -13.20
N LEU A 309 1.33 -6.87 -12.14
CA LEU A 309 1.79 -7.04 -10.76
C LEU A 309 1.10 -8.26 -10.13
N ILE A 310 1.92 -9.14 -9.56
CA ILE A 310 1.51 -10.35 -8.86
C ILE A 310 2.28 -10.38 -7.54
N SER A 311 1.66 -10.85 -6.46
CA SER A 311 2.28 -10.90 -5.15
C SER A 311 1.86 -12.14 -4.40
N ASP A 312 2.80 -13.01 -4.07
CA ASP A 312 2.56 -14.24 -3.29
C ASP A 312 2.33 -13.99 -1.78
N GLY A 313 1.97 -12.77 -1.41
CA GLY A 313 1.77 -12.34 -0.04
C GLY A 313 3.08 -12.08 0.72
N THR A 314 4.21 -12.61 0.22
CA THR A 314 5.55 -12.43 0.79
C THR A 314 6.49 -11.62 -0.11
N GLU A 315 6.42 -11.84 -1.42
CA GLU A 315 7.23 -11.20 -2.45
C GLU A 315 6.34 -10.68 -3.59
N GLN A 316 6.76 -9.57 -4.19
CA GLN A 316 6.11 -9.00 -5.36
C GLN A 316 6.91 -9.33 -6.61
N HIS A 317 6.18 -9.66 -7.68
CA HIS A 317 6.72 -9.88 -9.00
C HIS A 317 5.98 -9.06 -10.04
N VAL A 318 6.71 -8.52 -11.01
CA VAL A 318 6.11 -7.86 -12.17
C VAL A 318 6.49 -8.58 -13.44
N MET A 319 5.55 -8.65 -14.38
CA MET A 319 5.74 -9.29 -15.67
C MET A 319 5.41 -8.30 -16.78
N ASN A 320 6.09 -8.40 -17.92
CA ASN A 320 5.79 -7.55 -19.07
C ASN A 320 4.48 -7.99 -19.72
N VAL A 321 3.55 -7.07 -19.93
CA VAL A 321 2.33 -7.30 -20.69
C VAL A 321 2.59 -6.85 -22.12
N SER A 322 2.58 -7.78 -23.07
CA SER A 322 2.79 -7.46 -24.49
C SER A 322 1.50 -7.15 -25.23
N ASN A 323 0.36 -7.54 -24.67
CA ASN A 323 -0.95 -7.25 -25.25
C ASN A 323 -1.99 -7.13 -24.12
N VAL A 324 -2.39 -5.89 -23.83
CA VAL A 324 -3.38 -5.57 -22.79
C VAL A 324 -4.77 -6.10 -23.16
N GLU A 325 -5.17 -6.08 -24.43
CA GLU A 325 -6.48 -6.57 -24.88
C GLU A 325 -6.66 -8.08 -24.65
N LYS A 326 -5.56 -8.82 -24.62
CA LYS A 326 -5.58 -10.26 -24.32
C LYS A 326 -5.54 -10.58 -22.82
N LEU A 327 -5.45 -9.56 -21.97
CA LEU A 327 -5.66 -9.72 -20.53
C LEU A 327 -7.15 -9.75 -20.17
N THR A 328 -8.03 -9.10 -20.94
CA THR A 328 -9.43 -8.82 -20.54
C THR A 328 -10.44 -9.95 -20.77
#